data_AF-K9VRR4-F1
#
_entry.id   AF-K9VRR4-F1
#
_cell.length_a   1.000
_cell.length_b   1.000
_cell.length_c   1.000
_cell.angle_alpha   90.00
_cell.angle_beta   90.00
_cell.angle_gamma   90.00
#
_symmetry.space_group_name_H-M   'P 1'
#
loop_
_entity.id
_entity.type
_entity.pdbx_description
1 polymer ?
#
loop_
_entity_poly.entity_id
_entity_poly.type
_entity_poly.pdbx_seq_one_letter_code
_entity_poly.pdbx_strand_id
1 'polypeptide(L)'
;MPPSKGTQLHPNSLANLKLGGGEPRYEEPKKQRNIQVTSAGWEGFRAIARERGLSLSELIEQIGRRKITLTDAEEQSRKQPTANLSGMARL
;
A
#
# COMPACT_ATOMS: atom_id res chain seq x y z
N MET A 1 -2.82 -42.74 -3.21
CA MET A 1 -3.48 -41.43 -3.41
C MET A 1 -3.78 -41.26 -4.88
N PRO A 2 -5.00 -40.88 -5.28
CA PRO A 2 -5.29 -40.64 -6.70
C PRO A 2 -4.62 -39.33 -7.16
N PRO A 3 -4.20 -39.22 -8.43
CA PRO A 3 -3.63 -37.99 -8.97
C PRO A 3 -4.69 -36.87 -8.98
N SER A 4 -4.28 -35.69 -8.52
CA SER A 4 -5.05 -34.45 -8.65
C SER A 4 -5.41 -34.24 -10.13
N LYS A 5 -6.70 -34.13 -10.45
CA LYS A 5 -7.20 -33.77 -11.78
C LYS A 5 -6.41 -32.55 -12.27
N GLY A 6 -5.62 -32.75 -13.32
CA GLY A 6 -4.76 -31.71 -13.88
C GLY A 6 -5.55 -30.44 -14.12
N THR A 7 -5.03 -29.32 -13.61
CA THR A 7 -5.52 -27.99 -13.93
C THR A 7 -5.51 -27.87 -15.45
N GLN A 8 -6.69 -28.00 -16.09
CA GLN A 8 -6.83 -27.72 -17.52
C GLN A 8 -6.55 -26.22 -17.68
N LEU A 9 -5.30 -25.92 -18.04
CA LEU A 9 -4.85 -24.57 -18.30
C LEU A 9 -5.66 -24.07 -19.50
N HIS A 10 -6.54 -23.09 -19.27
CA HIS A 10 -7.38 -22.52 -20.32
C HIS A 10 -6.47 -22.04 -21.47
N PRO A 11 -6.78 -22.34 -22.75
CA PRO A 11 -5.88 -22.09 -23.88
C PRO A 11 -5.40 -20.63 -23.99
N ASN A 12 -6.17 -19.68 -23.45
CA ASN A 12 -5.83 -18.26 -23.46
C ASN A 12 -5.14 -17.74 -22.17
N SER A 13 -4.90 -18.58 -21.15
CA SER A 13 -4.36 -18.09 -19.87
C SER A 13 -2.94 -17.51 -20.00
N LEU A 14 -2.22 -17.93 -21.03
CA LEU A 14 -0.86 -17.46 -21.33
C LEU A 14 -0.82 -16.37 -22.40
N ALA A 15 -1.94 -16.10 -23.09
CA ALA A 15 -1.96 -15.18 -24.24
C ALA A 15 -1.58 -13.73 -23.86
N ASN A 16 -1.81 -13.33 -22.61
CA ASN A 16 -1.46 -12.00 -22.08
C ASN A 16 -0.33 -12.04 -21.04
N LEU A 17 0.28 -13.21 -20.80
CA LEU A 17 1.31 -13.36 -19.78
C LEU A 17 2.64 -12.78 -20.30
N LYS A 18 2.97 -11.57 -19.86
CA LYS A 18 4.31 -11.00 -20.05
C LYS A 18 5.26 -11.64 -19.01
N LEU A 19 6.00 -12.66 -19.44
CA LEU A 19 6.96 -13.43 -18.61
C LEU A 19 8.17 -12.60 -18.15
N GLY A 20 8.53 -11.56 -18.90
CA GLY A 20 9.50 -10.56 -18.46
C GLY A 20 8.77 -9.59 -17.54
N GLY A 21 9.13 -9.60 -16.24
CA GLY A 21 8.61 -8.64 -15.26
C GLY A 21 8.59 -7.24 -15.87
N GLY A 22 7.49 -6.52 -15.66
CA GLY A 22 7.29 -5.21 -16.26
C GLY A 22 8.46 -4.25 -15.97
N GLU A 23 8.61 -3.24 -16.83
CA GLU A 23 9.62 -2.20 -16.62
C GLU A 23 9.55 -1.69 -15.17
N PRO A 24 10.68 -1.58 -14.48
CA PRO A 24 10.70 -1.01 -13.15
C PRO A 24 10.03 0.37 -13.17
N ARG A 25 9.13 0.61 -12.22
CA ARG A 25 8.49 1.92 -12.05
C ARG A 25 9.52 3.05 -11.78
N TYR A 26 10.71 2.67 -11.32
CA TYR A 26 11.79 3.54 -10.90
C TYR A 26 13.10 3.15 -11.59
N GLU A 27 14.17 3.89 -11.32
CA GLU A 27 15.46 3.76 -12.01
C GLU A 27 16.12 2.39 -11.81
N GLU A 28 15.74 1.64 -10.77
CA GLU A 28 16.29 0.33 -10.45
C GLU A 28 15.20 -0.74 -10.21
N PRO A 29 15.49 -2.02 -10.51
CA PRO A 29 14.63 -3.14 -10.12
C PRO A 29 14.54 -3.28 -8.60
N LYS A 30 13.34 -3.61 -8.10
CA LYS A 30 13.12 -3.94 -6.69
C LYS A 30 13.95 -5.17 -6.30
N LYS A 31 14.58 -5.12 -5.12
CA LYS A 31 15.32 -6.25 -4.54
C LYS A 31 14.61 -6.75 -3.29
N GLN A 32 14.65 -8.06 -3.03
CA GLN A 32 14.07 -8.63 -1.81
C GLN A 32 14.80 -8.14 -0.56
N ARG A 33 14.03 -7.79 0.47
CA ARG A 33 14.51 -7.33 1.78
C ARG A 33 13.61 -7.92 2.86
N ASN A 34 14.21 -8.36 3.96
CA ASN A 34 13.48 -8.90 5.11
C ASN A 34 13.50 -7.87 6.23
N ILE A 35 12.36 -7.69 6.91
CA ILE A 35 12.23 -6.82 8.09
C ILE A 35 11.58 -7.59 9.24
N GLN A 36 12.04 -7.34 10.46
CA GLN A 36 11.41 -7.86 11.68
C GLN A 36 10.48 -6.80 12.25
N VAL A 37 9.22 -7.17 12.45
CA VAL A 37 8.18 -6.29 12.97
C VAL A 37 7.22 -7.11 13.83
N THR A 38 6.55 -6.46 14.78
CA THR A 38 5.47 -7.11 15.55
C THR A 38 4.24 -7.31 14.68
N SER A 39 3.36 -8.24 15.07
CA SER A 39 2.09 -8.46 14.37
C SER A 39 1.25 -7.18 14.31
N ALA A 40 1.15 -6.44 15.42
CA ALA A 40 0.41 -5.18 15.47
C ALA A 40 0.98 -4.13 14.50
N GLY A 41 2.31 -3.99 14.45
CA GLY A 41 2.97 -3.09 13.50
C GLY A 41 2.71 -3.51 12.04
N TRP A 42 2.76 -4.81 11.75
CA TRP A 42 2.47 -5.33 10.43
C TRP A 42 1.03 -5.06 9.98
N GLU A 43 0.05 -5.31 10.85
CA GLU A 43 -1.36 -5.01 10.55
C GLU A 43 -1.60 -3.52 10.32
N GLY A 44 -0.97 -2.65 11.11
CA GLY A 44 -1.04 -1.20 10.93
C GLY A 44 -0.55 -0.78 9.54
N PHE A 45 0.60 -1.29 9.09
CA PHE A 45 1.08 -1.02 7.74
C PHE A 45 0.14 -1.53 6.65
N ARG A 46 -0.47 -2.71 6.83
CA ARG A 46 -1.45 -3.25 5.87
C ARG A 46 -2.69 -2.37 5.78
N ALA A 47 -3.17 -1.85 6.91
CA ALA A 47 -4.31 -0.93 6.94
C ALA A 47 -4.01 0.36 6.17
N ILE A 48 -2.87 1.00 6.44
CA ILE A 48 -2.44 2.24 5.75
C ILE A 48 -2.29 2.00 4.23
N ALA A 49 -1.70 0.87 3.84
CA ALA A 49 -1.55 0.54 2.42
C ALA A 49 -2.92 0.40 1.73
N ARG A 50 -3.86 -0.31 2.38
CA ARG A 50 -5.23 -0.50 1.88
C ARG A 50 -5.99 0.82 1.74
N GLU A 51 -5.92 1.69 2.76
CA GLU A 51 -6.57 3.02 2.73
C GLU A 51 -6.09 3.88 1.56
N ARG A 52 -4.83 3.71 1.16
CA ARG A 52 -4.22 4.44 0.04
C ARG A 52 -4.32 3.71 -1.31
N GLY A 53 -4.93 2.52 -1.35
CA GLY A 53 -5.00 1.70 -2.56
C GLY A 53 -3.64 1.22 -3.06
N LEU A 54 -2.66 1.06 -2.16
CA LEU A 54 -1.29 0.65 -2.47
C LEU A 54 -1.01 -0.77 -2.00
N SER A 55 -0.10 -1.45 -2.67
CA SER A 55 0.54 -2.63 -2.08
C SER A 55 1.51 -2.19 -0.97
N LEU A 56 1.82 -3.11 -0.04
CA LEU A 56 2.73 -2.80 1.06
C LEU A 56 4.13 -2.39 0.57
N SER A 57 4.66 -3.09 -0.44
CA SER A 57 5.97 -2.75 -1.02
C SER A 57 5.95 -1.39 -1.72
N GLU A 58 4.82 -0.99 -2.30
CA GLU A 58 4.70 0.33 -2.92
C GLU A 58 4.56 1.46 -1.90
N LEU A 59 3.88 1.21 -0.78
CA LEU A 59 3.84 2.14 0.35
C LEU A 59 5.27 2.40 0.88
N ILE A 60 6.05 1.35 1.11
CA ILE A 60 7.43 1.46 1.62
C ILE A 60 8.33 2.21 0.63
N GLU A 61 8.25 1.91 -0.67
CA GLU A 61 8.98 2.63 -1.72
C GLU A 61 8.65 4.12 -1.74
N GLN A 62 7.38 4.47 -1.66
CA GLN A 62 6.94 5.87 -1.68
C GLN A 62 7.37 6.64 -0.43
N ILE A 63 7.38 5.99 0.74
CA ILE A 63 7.94 6.58 1.97
C ILE A 63 9.45 6.83 1.80
N GLY A 64 10.21 5.81 1.38
CA GLY A 64 11.67 5.91 1.21
C GLY A 64 12.08 6.97 0.17
N ARG A 65 11.25 7.17 -0.86
CA ARG A 65 11.43 8.19 -1.90
C ARG A 65 10.82 9.55 -1.57
N ARG A 66 10.31 9.75 -0.34
CA ARG A 66 9.67 10.99 0.13
C ARG A 66 8.45 11.44 -0.68
N LYS A 67 7.78 10.52 -1.38
CA LYS A 67 6.50 10.77 -2.05
C LYS A 67 5.32 10.74 -1.05
N ILE A 68 5.48 9.98 0.03
CA ILE A 68 4.60 10.02 1.19
C ILE A 68 5.40 10.57 2.36
N THR A 69 4.96 11.70 2.89
CA THR A 69 5.54 12.31 4.09
C THR A 69 4.94 11.66 5.32
N LEU A 70 5.80 11.14 6.20
CA LEU A 70 5.42 10.78 7.56
C LEU A 70 5.53 12.05 8.42
N THR A 71 4.45 12.41 9.11
CA THR A 71 4.40 13.56 10.00
C THR A 71 3.94 13.10 11.36
N ASP A 72 4.41 13.74 12.41
CA ASP A 72 3.91 13.48 13.75
C ASP A 72 2.45 13.93 13.87
N ALA A 73 1.67 13.20 14.67
CA ALA A 73 0.23 13.43 14.82
C ALA A 73 -0.10 14.85 15.31
N GLU A 74 0.80 15.45 16.10
CA GLU A 74 0.65 16.83 16.60
C GLU A 74 0.71 17.88 15.47
N GLU A 75 1.43 17.59 14.38
CA GLU A 75 1.56 18.51 13.26
C GLU A 75 0.36 18.45 12.29
N GLN A 76 -0.35 17.31 12.25
CA GLN A 76 -1.61 17.19 11.50
C GLN A 76 -2.75 17.95 12.19
N SER A 77 -2.80 17.94 13.52
CA SER A 77 -3.77 18.70 14.31
C SER A 77 -3.62 20.22 14.11
N ARG A 78 -2.38 20.73 14.02
CA ARG A 78 -2.11 22.17 13.75
C ARG A 78 -2.55 22.64 12.35
N LYS A 79 -2.66 21.74 11.38
CA LYS A 79 -3.00 22.09 9.98
C LYS A 79 -4.48 21.99 9.66
N GLN A 80 -5.32 21.43 10.53
CA GLN A 80 -6.76 21.54 10.37
C GLN A 80 -7.21 22.89 10.93
N PRO A 81 -7.71 23.83 10.09
CA PRO A 81 -8.37 25.01 10.63
C PRO A 81 -9.55 24.51 11.44
N THR A 82 -9.63 24.94 12.69
CA THR A 82 -10.83 24.79 13.51
C THR A 82 -11.97 25.46 12.75
N ALA A 83 -12.75 24.67 12.01
CA ALA A 83 -14.03 25.11 11.47
C ALA A 83 -14.91 25.41 12.68
N ASN A 84 -14.88 26.68 13.08
CA ASN A 84 -15.50 27.21 14.26
C ASN A 84 -16.97 26.81 14.31
N LEU A 85 -17.37 26.30 15.46
CA LEU A 85 -18.73 26.33 15.96
C LEU A 85 -19.24 27.78 15.90
N SER A 86 -19.97 28.13 14.85
CA SER A 86 -20.81 29.32 14.85
C SER A 86 -22.19 28.93 14.32
N GLY A 87 -23.06 28.59 15.25
CA GLY A 87 -24.42 28.17 14.93
C GLY A 87 -25.27 27.77 16.13
N MET A 88 -24.92 28.24 17.35
CA MET A 88 -25.83 28.19 18.50
C MET A 88 -25.87 29.58 19.12
N ALA A 89 -26.84 30.36 18.68
CA ALA A 89 -27.62 31.31 19.48
C ALA A 89 -28.27 32.31 18.52
N ARG A 90 -29.57 32.20 18.34
CA ARG A 90 -30.50 33.34 18.38
C ARG A 90 -31.92 32.80 18.53
N LEU A 91 -32.42 33.02 19.74
CA LEU A 91 -33.78 33.32 20.20
C LEU A 91 -34.94 32.96 19.27
#